data_AF-A0A1B6FCU8-F1
#
_entry.id   AF-A0A1B6FCU8-F1
#
_cell.length_a   1.000
_cell.length_b   1.000
_cell.length_c   1.000
_cell.angle_alpha   90.00
_cell.angle_beta   90.00
_cell.angle_gamma   90.00
#
_symmetry.space_group_name_H-M   'P 1'
#
loop_
_entity.id
_entity.type
_entity.pdbx_description
1 polymer ?
#
loop_
_entity_poly.entity_id
_entity_poly.type
_entity_poly.pdbx_seq_one_letter_code
_entity_poly.pdbx_strand_id
1 'polypeptide(L)'
;MPHDVKAKAQRMAPNVTGSPTSLFLAGAEVISPPKTVQESAAATVRSPAAVAKPQGEYHWEIVWRNVIAFAYLHTVSVYTLYQILTFRIQLYTWLFMFVFGNVCGLGITAGAHRLWAHKSYKAKWPLRVLLAFMQTVAFQNHIYEWVRDH
;
A
#
# COMPACT_ATOMS: atom_id res chain seq x y z
N MET A 1 -20.96 -24.84 -57.39
CA MET A 1 -22.08 -25.81 -57.39
C MET A 1 -21.62 -26.97 -58.24
N PRO A 2 -21.54 -28.23 -57.75
CA PRO A 2 -22.51 -28.97 -56.90
C PRO A 2 -21.99 -29.21 -55.47
N HIS A 3 -22.79 -29.21 -54.40
CA HIS A 3 -23.83 -30.15 -53.91
C HIS A 3 -23.31 -31.46 -53.29
N ASP A 4 -23.86 -31.75 -52.10
CA ASP A 4 -23.83 -32.96 -51.25
C ASP A 4 -22.76 -33.04 -50.14
N VAL A 5 -23.04 -33.48 -48.91
CA VAL A 5 -24.29 -33.86 -48.21
C VAL A 5 -23.99 -33.82 -46.71
N LYS A 6 -24.99 -33.44 -45.91
CA LYS A 6 -24.97 -33.37 -44.44
C LYS A 6 -24.85 -34.77 -43.83
N ALA A 7 -23.95 -34.94 -42.85
CA ALA A 7 -24.05 -36.01 -41.85
C ALA A 7 -24.29 -35.39 -40.46
N LYS A 8 -25.47 -35.70 -39.93
CA LYS A 8 -26.01 -35.32 -38.63
C LYS A 8 -25.49 -36.29 -37.57
N ALA A 9 -24.71 -35.81 -36.60
CA ALA A 9 -24.46 -36.54 -35.36
C ALA A 9 -25.02 -35.74 -34.18
N GLN A 10 -26.01 -36.36 -33.55
CA GLN A 10 -26.90 -35.84 -32.54
C GLN A 10 -26.21 -35.80 -31.17
N ARG A 11 -26.53 -34.74 -30.42
CA ARG A 11 -26.14 -34.46 -29.02
C ARG A 11 -26.19 -35.69 -28.11
N MET A 12 -25.16 -35.84 -27.27
CA MET A 12 -25.32 -36.21 -25.85
C MET A 12 -24.23 -35.50 -25.04
N ALA A 13 -24.62 -34.51 -24.24
CA ALA A 13 -23.79 -34.03 -23.14
C ALA A 13 -24.08 -34.92 -21.93
N PRO A 14 -23.08 -35.60 -21.33
CA PRO A 14 -23.25 -36.12 -19.99
C PRO A 14 -23.07 -35.00 -18.96
N ASN A 15 -23.97 -35.06 -18.00
CA ASN A 15 -24.27 -34.09 -16.97
C ASN A 15 -23.06 -33.80 -16.05
N VAL A 16 -22.96 -32.54 -15.64
CA VAL A 16 -21.94 -31.99 -14.75
C VAL A 16 -22.40 -32.19 -13.31
N THR A 17 -22.09 -33.34 -12.69
CA THR A 17 -22.23 -33.50 -11.23
C THR A 17 -21.25 -34.54 -10.73
N GLY A 18 -20.10 -34.08 -10.23
CA GLY A 18 -19.11 -34.88 -9.50
C GLY A 18 -18.18 -33.96 -8.71
N SER A 19 -18.20 -34.12 -7.39
CA SER A 19 -17.49 -33.33 -6.36
C SER A 19 -16.00 -33.04 -6.67
N PRO A 20 -15.43 -31.87 -6.29
CA PRO A 20 -14.07 -31.44 -6.66
C PRO A 20 -12.92 -32.26 -6.06
N THR A 21 -13.20 -33.35 -5.34
CA THR A 21 -12.20 -34.13 -4.60
C THR A 21 -11.48 -35.18 -5.47
N SER A 22 -11.98 -35.52 -6.66
CA SER A 22 -11.36 -36.56 -7.51
C SER A 22 -10.16 -36.10 -8.34
N LEU A 23 -9.92 -34.78 -8.47
CA LEU A 23 -8.81 -34.26 -9.28
C LEU A 23 -7.45 -34.33 -8.57
N PHE A 24 -7.42 -34.53 -7.25
CA PHE A 24 -6.19 -34.49 -6.45
C PHE A 24 -5.54 -35.87 -6.22
N LEU A 25 -6.13 -36.96 -6.74
CA LEU A 25 -5.62 -38.32 -6.52
C LEU A 25 -5.22 -39.07 -7.81
N ALA A 26 -5.24 -38.40 -8.96
CA ALA A 26 -4.79 -38.97 -10.24
C ALA A 26 -3.28 -38.76 -10.51
N GLY A 27 -2.55 -38.11 -9.60
CA GLY A 27 -1.13 -37.77 -9.76
C GLY A 27 -0.14 -38.76 -9.13
N ALA A 28 -0.61 -39.89 -8.60
CA ALA A 28 0.22 -40.81 -7.81
C ALA A 28 0.15 -42.25 -8.34
N GLU A 29 0.44 -42.46 -9.63
CA GLU A 29 0.76 -43.80 -10.16
C GLU A 29 2.16 -43.75 -10.78
N VAL A 30 3.12 -44.36 -10.08
CA VAL A 30 4.51 -44.57 -10.49
C VAL A 30 4.53 -45.79 -11.42
N ILE A 31 4.69 -45.56 -12.72
CA ILE A 31 5.02 -46.61 -13.70
C ILE A 31 6.16 -46.11 -14.58
N SER A 32 7.34 -46.65 -14.34
CA SER A 32 8.57 -46.43 -15.11
C SER A 32 8.60 -47.35 -16.34
N PRO A 33 8.90 -46.84 -17.54
CA PRO A 33 9.54 -47.65 -18.60
C PRO A 33 10.79 -46.94 -19.20
N PRO A 34 11.62 -47.63 -20.01
CA PRO A 34 13.08 -47.52 -19.96
C PRO A 34 13.65 -46.37 -20.79
N LYS A 35 14.84 -45.93 -20.36
CA LYS A 35 15.72 -44.94 -21.02
C LYS A 35 15.89 -45.27 -22.51
N THR A 36 15.30 -44.43 -23.36
CA THR A 36 15.77 -44.23 -24.73
C THR A 36 16.23 -42.78 -24.85
N VAL A 37 17.48 -42.63 -25.27
CA VAL A 37 18.20 -41.38 -25.43
C VAL A 37 17.47 -40.52 -26.46
N GLN A 38 16.82 -39.45 -25.99
CA GLN A 38 16.48 -38.28 -26.80
C GLN A 38 16.95 -37.03 -26.06
N GLU A 39 18.15 -36.62 -26.44
CA GLU A 39 18.68 -35.27 -26.52
C GLU A 39 17.76 -34.18 -25.94
N SER A 40 17.89 -33.99 -24.63
CA SER A 40 17.32 -32.87 -23.90
C SER A 40 18.04 -31.60 -24.33
N ALA A 41 17.47 -30.91 -25.31
CA ALA A 41 17.71 -29.49 -25.48
C ALA A 41 17.42 -28.82 -24.14
N ALA A 42 18.48 -28.33 -23.49
CA ALA A 42 18.42 -27.59 -22.25
C ALA A 42 17.57 -26.33 -22.46
N ALA A 43 16.26 -26.44 -22.27
CA ALA A 43 15.36 -25.33 -22.08
C ALA A 43 15.69 -24.74 -20.71
N THR A 44 16.74 -23.94 -20.68
CA THR A 44 16.99 -22.94 -19.65
C THR A 44 15.71 -22.12 -19.54
N VAL A 45 14.89 -22.37 -18.52
CA VAL A 45 13.84 -21.45 -18.10
C VAL A 45 14.55 -20.17 -17.69
N ARG A 46 14.75 -19.27 -18.67
CA ARG A 46 15.25 -17.93 -18.42
C ARG A 46 14.20 -17.27 -17.55
N SER A 47 14.52 -17.10 -16.27
CA SER A 47 13.86 -16.12 -15.40
C SER A 47 13.63 -14.86 -16.25
N PRO A 48 12.41 -14.27 -16.30
CA PRO A 48 12.19 -13.07 -17.08
C PRO A 48 13.23 -12.06 -16.60
N ALA A 49 14.18 -11.76 -17.49
CA ALA A 49 15.25 -10.83 -17.21
C ALA A 49 14.59 -9.58 -16.63
N ALA A 50 14.95 -9.24 -15.40
CA ALA A 50 14.47 -8.05 -14.75
C ALA A 50 14.66 -6.90 -15.74
N VAL A 51 13.54 -6.39 -16.27
CA VAL A 51 13.55 -5.25 -17.18
C VAL A 51 14.16 -4.12 -16.36
N ALA A 52 15.43 -3.81 -16.64
CA ALA A 52 16.10 -2.68 -16.04
C ALA A 52 15.27 -1.45 -16.38
N LYS A 53 14.72 -0.80 -15.35
CA LYS A 53 14.00 0.46 -15.56
C LYS A 53 14.97 1.42 -16.26
N PRO A 54 14.58 2.07 -17.36
CA PRO A 54 15.44 3.07 -17.98
C PRO A 54 15.74 4.14 -16.92
N GLN A 55 17.02 4.32 -16.63
CA GLN A 55 17.52 5.37 -15.74
C GLN A 55 17.44 6.70 -16.52
N GLY A 56 16.22 7.20 -16.74
CA GLY A 56 16.01 8.54 -17.26
C GLY A 56 16.49 9.57 -16.24
N GLU A 57 17.03 10.70 -16.69
CA GLU A 57 17.36 11.81 -15.81
C GLU A 57 16.12 12.20 -15.00
N TYR A 58 16.26 12.20 -13.69
CA TYR A 58 15.17 12.59 -12.80
C TYR A 58 15.02 14.11 -12.81
N HIS A 59 13.90 14.60 -13.33
CA HIS A 59 13.57 16.03 -13.33
C HIS A 59 12.68 16.32 -12.12
N TRP A 60 13.12 17.25 -11.26
CA TRP A 60 12.33 17.68 -10.11
C TRP A 60 11.14 18.51 -10.59
N GLU A 61 9.93 17.96 -10.50
CA GLU A 61 8.70 18.70 -10.72
C GLU A 61 8.28 19.41 -9.43
N ILE A 62 8.38 20.73 -9.41
CA ILE A 62 8.05 21.52 -8.23
C ILE A 62 6.53 21.70 -8.14
N VAL A 63 5.94 21.21 -7.05
CA VAL A 63 4.53 21.42 -6.73
C VAL A 63 4.36 22.76 -6.01
N TRP A 64 4.23 23.85 -6.77
CA TRP A 64 4.14 25.23 -6.25
C TRP A 64 3.04 25.47 -5.22
N ARG A 65 1.92 24.75 -5.31
CA ARG A 65 0.84 24.82 -4.30
C ARG A 65 1.36 24.51 -2.89
N ASN A 66 2.19 23.47 -2.76
CA ASN A 66 2.75 23.08 -1.48
C ASN A 66 3.79 24.10 -1.02
N VAL A 67 4.61 24.61 -1.95
CA VAL A 67 5.61 25.66 -1.66
C VAL A 67 4.95 26.90 -1.06
N ILE A 68 3.87 27.39 -1.68
CA ILE A 68 3.14 28.56 -1.20
C ILE A 68 2.49 28.28 0.17
N ALA A 69 1.86 27.11 0.33
CA ALA A 69 1.24 26.72 1.60
C ALA A 69 2.25 26.66 2.76
N PHE A 70 3.42 26.05 2.52
CA PHE A 70 4.48 26.00 3.53
C PHE A 70 5.09 27.38 3.78
N ALA A 71 5.34 28.19 2.75
CA ALA A 71 5.85 29.56 2.94
C ALA A 71 4.90 30.39 3.82
N TYR A 72 3.60 30.34 3.54
CA TYR A 72 2.59 31.00 4.36
C TYR A 72 2.62 30.51 5.81
N LEU A 73 2.60 29.19 6.03
CA LEU A 73 2.63 28.61 7.39
C LEU A 73 3.84 29.11 8.19
N HIS A 74 5.03 29.11 7.59
CA HIS A 74 6.26 29.55 8.26
C HIS A 74 6.26 31.06 8.57
N THR A 75 5.72 31.90 7.68
CA THR A 75 5.60 33.34 7.96
C THR A 75 4.71 33.63 9.17
N VAL A 76 3.58 32.90 9.30
CA VAL A 76 2.69 32.99 10.46
C VAL A 76 3.39 32.50 11.74
N SER A 77 4.19 31.43 11.65
CA SER A 77 4.98 30.94 12.79
C SER A 77 6.00 31.98 13.28
N VAL A 78 6.71 32.65 12.37
CA VAL A 78 7.68 33.71 12.72
C VAL A 78 6.97 34.90 13.37
N TYR A 79 5.84 35.33 12.81
CA TYR A 79 5.04 36.41 13.41
C TYR A 79 4.54 36.06 14.82
N THR A 80 4.06 34.83 15.01
CA THR A 80 3.61 34.36 16.33
C THR A 80 4.77 34.30 17.33
N LEU A 81 5.97 33.87 16.90
CA LEU A 81 7.17 33.89 17.73
C LEU A 81 7.51 35.32 18.19
N TYR A 82 7.45 36.31 17.29
CA TYR A 82 7.64 37.72 17.65
C TYR A 82 6.63 38.19 18.71
N GLN A 83 5.36 37.79 18.59
CA GLN A 83 4.32 38.12 19.56
C GLN A 83 4.55 37.46 20.94
N ILE A 84 5.10 36.24 20.97
CA ILE A 84 5.51 35.55 22.21
C ILE A 84 6.64 36.33 22.88
N LEU A 85 7.68 36.71 22.14
CA LEU A 85 8.86 37.41 22.67
C LEU A 85 8.56 38.82 23.18
N THR A 86 7.55 39.48 22.61
CA THR A 86 7.09 40.80 23.04
C THR A 86 6.02 40.75 24.13
N PHE A 87 5.71 39.56 24.68
CA PHE A 87 4.71 39.32 25.73
C PHE A 87 3.31 39.88 25.39
N ARG A 88 2.96 39.95 24.10
CA ARG A 88 1.67 40.45 23.61
C ARG A 88 0.54 39.40 23.69
N ILE A 89 0.87 38.16 24.03
CA ILE A 89 -0.04 37.00 23.99
C ILE A 89 -0.54 36.67 25.41
N GLN A 90 -1.81 36.29 25.52
CA GLN A 90 -2.40 35.85 26.78
C GLN A 90 -1.85 34.49 27.21
N LEU A 91 -1.70 34.28 28.52
CA LEU A 91 -1.20 33.01 29.09
C LEU A 91 -2.02 31.79 28.62
N TYR A 92 -3.34 31.94 28.46
CA TYR A 92 -4.21 30.88 27.96
C TYR A 92 -3.86 30.43 26.53
N THR A 93 -3.48 31.36 25.64
CA THR A 93 -3.05 31.03 24.28
C THR A 93 -1.73 30.27 24.29
N TRP A 94 -0.81 30.63 25.19
CA TRP A 94 0.45 29.92 25.34
C TRP A 94 0.24 28.49 25.86
N LEU A 95 -0.59 28.32 26.89
CA LEU A 95 -0.97 27.01 27.42
C LEU A 95 -1.68 26.17 26.35
N PHE A 96 -2.61 26.76 25.62
CA PHE A 96 -3.29 26.10 24.51
C PHE A 96 -2.30 25.60 23.46
N MET A 97 -1.38 26.45 23.01
CA MET A 97 -0.35 26.08 22.03
C MET A 97 0.50 24.92 22.51
N PHE A 98 0.92 24.94 23.78
CA PHE A 98 1.72 23.86 24.38
C PHE A 98 0.95 22.54 24.42
N VAL A 99 -0.28 22.54 24.94
CA VAL A 99 -1.12 21.33 25.02
C VAL A 99 -1.41 20.79 23.62
N PHE A 100 -1.82 21.67 22.70
CA PHE A 100 -2.16 21.31 21.33
C PHE A 100 -0.96 20.71 20.59
N GLY A 101 0.24 21.31 20.73
CA GLY A 101 1.47 20.77 20.15
C GLY A 101 1.80 19.36 20.64
N ASN A 102 1.61 19.09 21.93
CA ASN A 102 1.79 17.74 22.50
C ASN A 102 0.76 16.75 21.95
N VAL A 103 -0.51 17.16 21.82
CA VAL A 103 -1.57 16.32 21.23
C VAL A 103 -1.22 15.93 19.79
N CYS A 104 -0.76 16.88 18.97
CA CYS A 104 -0.30 16.60 17.60
C CYS A 104 0.90 15.65 17.59
N GLY A 105 1.90 15.90 18.45
CA GLY A 105 3.09 15.07 18.57
C GLY A 105 2.78 13.63 18.98
N LEU A 106 1.83 13.43 19.91
CA LEU A 106 1.37 12.10 20.32
C LEU A 106 0.61 11.38 19.18
N GLY A 107 -0.23 12.09 18.43
CA GLY A 107 -0.92 11.54 17.26
C GLY A 107 0.06 10.92 16.25
N ILE A 108 1.15 11.62 15.95
CA ILE A 108 2.18 11.14 15.01
C ILE A 108 3.02 10.03 15.64
N THR A 109 3.60 10.28 16.80
CA THR A 109 4.60 9.37 17.38
C THR A 109 4.00 8.11 17.98
N ALA A 110 2.95 8.24 18.79
CA ALA A 110 2.28 7.09 19.38
C ALA A 110 1.31 6.44 18.39
N GLY A 111 0.64 7.25 17.56
CA GLY A 111 -0.28 6.78 16.53
C GLY A 111 0.42 6.37 15.25
N ALA A 112 0.58 7.29 14.29
CA ALA A 112 1.05 7.00 12.91
C ALA A 112 2.31 6.12 12.89
N HIS A 113 3.30 6.51 13.67
CA HIS A 113 4.60 5.86 13.72
C HIS A 113 4.58 4.51 14.46
N ARG A 114 4.22 4.48 15.75
CA ARG A 114 4.35 3.25 16.56
C ARG A 114 3.19 2.27 16.38
N LEU A 115 1.95 2.76 16.30
CA LEU A 115 0.77 1.89 16.22
C LEU A 115 0.51 1.39 14.80
N TRP A 116 0.51 2.28 13.81
CA TRP A 116 0.12 1.91 12.44
C TRP A 116 1.29 1.51 11.55
N ALA A 117 2.42 2.23 11.58
CA ALA A 117 3.59 1.88 10.77
C ALA A 117 4.38 0.69 11.35
N HIS A 118 4.84 0.80 12.60
CA HIS A 118 5.69 -0.25 13.19
C HIS A 118 4.95 -1.33 13.96
N LYS A 119 3.63 -1.18 14.19
CA LYS A 119 2.81 -2.13 14.97
C LYS A 119 3.44 -2.54 16.30
N SER A 120 4.16 -1.63 16.98
CA SER A 120 4.93 -1.91 18.20
C SER A 120 4.06 -2.30 19.39
N TYR A 121 2.76 -1.97 19.36
CA TYR A 121 1.80 -2.33 20.39
C TYR A 121 0.39 -2.51 19.81
N LYS A 122 -0.48 -3.21 20.55
CA LYS A 122 -1.89 -3.40 20.19
C LYS A 122 -2.77 -2.47 21.04
N ALA A 123 -3.43 -1.52 20.38
CA ALA A 123 -4.38 -0.62 21.03
C ALA A 123 -5.83 -1.14 20.95
N LYS A 124 -6.60 -0.97 22.03
CA LYS A 124 -8.06 -1.17 22.01
C LYS A 124 -8.76 -0.09 21.19
N TRP A 125 -9.98 -0.35 20.73
CA TRP A 125 -10.72 0.54 19.83
C TRP A 125 -10.80 2.02 20.30
N PRO A 126 -11.09 2.33 21.58
CA PRO A 126 -11.16 3.73 22.02
C PRO A 126 -9.85 4.49 21.85
N LEU A 127 -8.73 3.85 22.17
CA LEU A 127 -7.40 4.45 22.00
C LEU A 127 -7.04 4.64 20.53
N ARG A 128 -7.45 3.71 19.66
CA ARG A 128 -7.23 3.83 18.20
C ARG A 128 -7.97 5.04 17.63
N VAL A 129 -9.21 5.26 18.06
CA VAL A 129 -10.00 6.43 17.64
C VAL A 129 -9.39 7.72 18.15
N LEU A 130 -9.00 7.76 19.43
CA LEU A 130 -8.34 8.92 20.02
C LEU A 130 -7.06 9.30 19.25
N LEU A 131 -6.17 8.34 19.03
CA LEU A 131 -4.93 8.57 18.30
C LEU A 131 -5.17 8.97 16.84
N ALA A 132 -6.23 8.45 16.21
CA ALA A 132 -6.58 8.82 14.83
C ALA A 132 -7.05 10.27 14.77
N PHE A 133 -7.87 10.70 15.72
CA PHE A 133 -8.26 12.09 15.86
C PHE A 133 -7.04 12.99 16.11
N MET A 134 -6.16 12.62 17.03
CA MET A 134 -4.93 13.38 17.29
C MET A 134 -4.06 13.52 16.04
N GLN A 135 -3.95 12.47 15.22
CA GLN A 135 -3.24 12.52 13.94
C GLN A 135 -3.90 13.47 12.94
N THR A 136 -5.24 13.48 12.84
CA THR A 136 -5.93 14.41 11.93
C THR A 136 -5.66 15.87 12.26
N VAL A 137 -5.53 16.19 13.55
CA VAL A 137 -5.22 17.54 14.03
C VAL A 137 -3.76 17.92 13.75
N ALA A 138 -2.86 16.94 13.68
CA ALA A 138 -1.44 17.16 13.37
C ALA A 138 -1.18 17.56 11.90
N PHE A 139 -2.17 17.40 11.01
CA PHE A 139 -2.12 17.84 9.62
C PHE A 139 -0.93 17.30 8.79
N GLN A 140 -0.51 16.06 9.08
CA GLN A 140 0.57 15.37 8.34
C GLN A 140 0.01 14.25 7.47
N ASN A 141 -0.63 14.61 6.35
CA ASN A 141 -1.33 13.69 5.46
C ASN A 141 -2.31 12.77 6.21
N HIS A 142 -2.93 11.84 5.49
CA HIS A 142 -3.79 10.84 6.11
C HIS A 142 -2.97 9.62 6.53
N ILE A 143 -3.46 8.87 7.53
CA ILE A 143 -2.72 7.76 8.17
C ILE A 143 -2.19 6.75 7.16
N TYR A 144 -2.97 6.40 6.13
CA TYR A 144 -2.57 5.39 5.14
C TYR A 144 -1.38 5.82 4.30
N GLU A 145 -1.38 7.05 3.78
CA GLU A 145 -0.26 7.60 3.03
C GLU A 145 0.97 7.77 3.90
N TRP A 146 0.80 8.29 5.12
CA TRP A 146 1.92 8.44 6.06
C TRP A 146 2.58 7.09 6.36
N VAL A 147 1.79 6.06 6.65
CA VAL A 147 2.27 4.71 6.96
C VAL A 147 2.86 4.00 5.74
N ARG A 148 2.39 4.30 4.53
CA ARG A 148 2.95 3.73 3.30
C ARG A 148 4.32 4.31 3.01
N ASP A 149 4.50 5.60 3.25
CA ASP A 149 5.71 6.33 2.92
C ASP A 149 6.81 6.16 3.98
N HIS A 150 6.44 5.68 5.18
CA HIS A 150 7.31 5.46 6.35
C HIS A 150 7.74 4.00 6.51
#